data_AF-A0A3D3LUE4-F1
#
_entry.id   AF-A0A3D3LUE4-F1
#
_cell.length_a   1.000
_cell.length_b   1.000
_cell.length_c   1.000
_cell.angle_alpha   90.00
_cell.angle_beta   90.00
_cell.angle_gamma   90.00
#
_symmetry.space_group_name_H-M   'P 1'
#
loop_
_entity.id
_entity.type
_entity.pdbx_description
1 polymer ?
#
loop_
_entity_poly.entity_id
_entity_poly.type
_entity_poly.pdbx_seq_one_letter_code
_entity_poly.pdbx_strand_id
1 'polypeptide(L)'
;MKNLNVIFSVALFVALLNGIFFSLNPNVSLSGEANKLSVIKENSEIKVENTSDNSILVKCFDLSGNLNWEKEIIYKNNNTAKNVNVENKEIKIDFISSDASGYEVNGEIIYDLTGNLKKIDVN
;
A
#
# COMPACT_ATOMS: atom_id res chain seq x y z
N MET A 1 -30.25 -22.61 -40.48
CA MET A 1 -28.91 -22.36 -39.91
C MET A 1 -29.09 -21.75 -38.52
N LYS A 2 -28.55 -22.42 -37.49
CA LYS A 2 -28.22 -21.99 -36.11
C LYS A 2 -29.36 -21.27 -35.32
N ASN A 3 -30.07 -21.92 -34.38
CA ASN A 3 -29.68 -22.29 -32.99
C ASN A 3 -29.05 -21.11 -32.23
N LEU A 4 -29.35 -20.80 -30.97
CA LEU A 4 -30.22 -21.32 -29.91
C LEU A 4 -30.10 -20.24 -28.82
N ASN A 5 -31.21 -19.78 -28.22
CA ASN A 5 -31.17 -18.92 -27.05
C ASN A 5 -30.43 -19.66 -25.92
N VAL A 6 -29.24 -19.18 -25.55
CA VAL A 6 -28.53 -19.66 -24.36
C VAL A 6 -28.70 -18.61 -23.27
N ILE A 7 -29.72 -18.83 -22.45
CA ILE A 7 -29.74 -18.32 -21.09
C ILE A 7 -28.93 -19.32 -20.28
N PHE A 8 -27.76 -18.91 -19.78
CA PHE A 8 -27.15 -19.54 -18.61
C PHE A 8 -27.09 -18.52 -17.48
N SER A 9 -27.65 -18.95 -16.37
CA SER A 9 -27.94 -18.21 -15.16
C SER A 9 -26.74 -18.29 -14.20
N VAL A 10 -26.48 -17.16 -13.52
CA VAL A 10 -25.82 -16.99 -12.21
C VAL A 10 -24.31 -17.26 -12.12
N ALA A 11 -23.55 -16.16 -12.15
CA ALA A 11 -22.66 -15.80 -11.05
C ALA A 11 -22.81 -14.28 -10.78
N LEU A 12 -23.71 -14.01 -9.84
CA LEU A 12 -24.04 -12.73 -9.23
C LEU A 12 -23.02 -12.44 -8.12
N PHE A 13 -22.50 -11.19 -8.10
CA PHE A 13 -21.91 -10.49 -6.94
C PHE A 13 -20.56 -11.02 -6.42
N VAL A 14 -19.57 -10.19 -6.07
CA VAL A 14 -19.66 -9.07 -5.11
C VAL A 14 -18.63 -7.95 -5.43
N ALA A 15 -19.14 -6.71 -5.43
CA ALA A 15 -18.50 -5.40 -5.11
C ALA A 15 -17.33 -4.89 -5.98
N LEU A 16 -17.32 -3.69 -6.56
CA LEU A 16 -18.18 -2.50 -6.42
C LEU A 16 -18.49 -2.07 -4.97
N LEU A 17 -17.42 -1.91 -4.18
CA LEU A 17 -17.30 -1.10 -2.95
C LEU A 17 -15.79 -1.08 -2.66
N ASN A 18 -14.95 -0.20 -3.18
CA ASN A 18 -15.05 1.23 -3.36
C ASN A 18 -14.42 1.59 -4.71
N GLY A 19 -15.22 2.20 -5.58
CA GLY A 19 -14.70 2.75 -6.82
C GLY A 19 -13.64 3.79 -6.51
N ILE A 20 -12.49 3.67 -7.16
CA ILE A 20 -11.67 4.74 -7.69
C ILE A 20 -10.66 4.07 -8.64
N PHE A 21 -10.95 4.12 -9.94
CA PHE A 21 -9.92 4.10 -10.96
C PHE A 21 -9.43 5.56 -11.05
N PHE A 22 -8.23 5.88 -10.55
CA PHE A 22 -7.53 7.09 -10.98
C PHE A 22 -6.35 6.70 -11.86
N SER A 23 -6.56 6.95 -13.15
CA SER A 23 -5.51 7.13 -14.12
C SER A 23 -4.76 8.44 -13.81
N LEU A 24 -3.42 8.35 -13.83
CA LEU A 24 -2.43 9.42 -14.03
C LEU A 24 -2.38 10.58 -12.99
N ASN A 25 -1.97 10.25 -11.77
CA ASN A 25 -1.13 11.09 -10.91
C ASN A 25 -0.52 10.18 -9.82
N PRO A 26 0.82 10.12 -9.61
CA PRO A 26 1.42 9.13 -8.70
C PRO A 26 1.17 9.42 -7.21
N ASN A 27 0.54 10.54 -6.86
CA ASN A 27 0.22 10.90 -5.49
C ASN A 27 -1.25 10.57 -5.20
N VAL A 28 -1.52 9.33 -4.79
CA VAL A 28 -2.84 8.90 -4.33
C VAL A 28 -2.86 8.92 -2.80
N SER A 29 -3.50 9.92 -2.22
CA SER A 29 -3.83 9.94 -0.78
C SER A 29 -5.30 9.52 -0.63
N LEU A 30 -5.55 8.30 -0.14
CA LEU A 30 -6.89 7.78 0.11
C LEU A 30 -7.13 7.66 1.62
N SER A 31 -8.05 8.47 2.14
CA SER A 31 -8.50 8.40 3.53
C SER A 31 -9.77 7.54 3.64
N GLY A 32 -9.69 6.40 4.34
CA GLY A 32 -10.88 5.64 4.79
C GLY A 32 -10.61 4.15 5.07
N GLU A 33 -10.78 3.75 6.34
CA GLU A 33 -10.51 2.44 6.98
C GLU A 33 -9.02 2.08 7.15
N ALA A 34 -8.50 2.41 8.35
CA ALA A 34 -7.18 2.06 8.89
C ALA A 34 -6.03 2.00 7.87
N ASN A 35 -5.63 3.18 7.37
CA ASN A 35 -4.31 3.49 6.83
C ASN A 35 -3.72 2.45 5.85
N LYS A 36 -4.49 2.06 4.83
CA LYS A 36 -3.97 1.28 3.70
C LYS A 36 -3.63 2.21 2.55
N LEU A 37 -2.37 2.23 2.15
CA LEU A 37 -1.89 2.98 0.99
C LEU A 37 -1.46 1.99 -0.10
N SER A 38 -1.79 2.28 -1.35
CA SER A 38 -1.37 1.44 -2.49
C SER A 38 -0.88 2.28 -3.66
N VAL A 39 0.21 1.83 -4.29
CA VAL A 39 0.76 2.42 -5.53
C VAL A 39 1.12 1.31 -6.51
N ILE A 40 0.71 1.47 -7.78
CA ILE A 40 1.04 0.56 -8.88
C ILE A 40 2.06 1.23 -9.79
N LYS A 41 3.22 0.60 -10.01
CA LYS A 41 4.27 1.12 -10.90
C LYS A 41 5.17 0.02 -11.45
N GLU A 42 5.60 0.14 -12.71
CA GLU A 42 6.66 -0.67 -13.34
C GLU A 42 6.55 -2.20 -13.08
N ASN A 43 5.33 -2.75 -13.14
CA ASN A 43 5.01 -4.16 -12.90
C ASN A 43 4.92 -4.62 -11.43
N SER A 44 4.80 -3.69 -10.50
CA SER A 44 4.59 -4.03 -9.09
C SER A 44 3.47 -3.20 -8.46
N GLU A 45 2.78 -3.81 -7.51
CA GLU A 45 1.86 -3.13 -6.60
C GLU A 45 2.50 -3.10 -5.21
N ILE A 46 2.66 -1.90 -4.65
CA ILE A 46 3.14 -1.71 -3.29
C ILE A 46 1.95 -1.40 -2.40
N LYS A 47 1.76 -2.18 -1.34
CA LYS A 47 0.76 -1.95 -0.30
C LYS A 47 1.47 -1.63 1.01
N VAL A 48 1.00 -0.59 1.69
CA VAL A 48 1.46 -0.21 3.02
C VAL A 48 0.26 -0.21 3.95
N GLU A 49 0.36 -0.89 5.08
CA GLU A 49 -0.72 -0.98 6.07
C GLU A 49 -0.19 -0.81 7.49
N ASN A 50 -0.94 -0.12 8.33
CA ASN A 50 -0.63 -0.11 9.76
C ASN A 50 -1.22 -1.37 10.41
N THR A 51 -0.43 -2.03 11.25
CA THR A 51 -0.84 -3.24 11.95
C THR A 51 -1.50 -2.89 13.30
N SER A 52 -2.15 -3.88 13.92
CA SER A 52 -2.68 -3.75 15.29
C SER A 52 -1.59 -3.53 16.33
N ASP A 53 -0.35 -3.93 16.01
CA ASP A 53 0.79 -3.92 16.91
C ASP A 53 1.62 -2.64 16.72
N ASN A 54 0.98 -1.62 16.14
CA ASN A 54 1.56 -0.30 15.93
C ASN A 54 2.81 -0.28 15.04
N SER A 55 2.94 -1.26 14.15
CA SER A 55 3.96 -1.32 13.11
C SER A 55 3.39 -0.93 11.75
N ILE A 56 4.26 -0.69 10.78
CA ILE A 56 3.89 -0.47 9.38
C ILE A 56 4.36 -1.68 8.58
N LEU A 57 3.44 -2.36 7.89
CA LEU A 57 3.74 -3.47 7.03
C LEU A 57 3.74 -3.01 5.56
N VAL A 58 4.82 -3.29 4.86
CA VAL A 58 5.06 -2.93 3.46
C VAL A 58 5.16 -4.21 2.66
N LYS A 59 4.30 -4.36 1.66
CA LYS A 59 4.21 -5.54 0.80
C LYS A 59 4.38 -5.13 -0.65
N CYS A 60 5.17 -5.90 -1.39
CA CYS A 60 5.31 -5.77 -2.83
C CYS A 60 4.75 -7.00 -3.51
N PHE A 61 3.86 -6.77 -4.47
CA PHE A 61 3.25 -7.79 -5.30
C PHE A 61 3.65 -7.61 -6.75
N ASP A 62 3.70 -8.69 -7.52
CA ASP A 62 3.63 -8.59 -8.98
C ASP A 62 2.21 -8.19 -9.44
N LEU A 63 2.05 -7.84 -10.72
CA LEU A 63 0.72 -7.47 -11.27
C LEU A 63 -0.27 -8.64 -11.34
N SER A 64 0.18 -9.88 -11.10
CA SER A 64 -0.70 -11.05 -10.97
C SER A 64 -1.19 -11.24 -9.53
N GLY A 65 -0.73 -10.40 -8.59
CA GLY A 65 -1.07 -10.44 -7.17
C GLY A 65 -0.23 -11.40 -6.34
N ASN A 66 0.86 -11.95 -6.89
CA ASN A 66 1.77 -12.79 -6.12
C ASN A 66 2.69 -11.93 -5.25
N LEU A 67 2.84 -12.30 -3.98
CA LEU A 67 3.74 -11.61 -3.05
C LEU A 67 5.20 -11.85 -3.47
N ASN A 68 5.92 -10.77 -3.78
CA ASN A 68 7.35 -10.82 -4.05
C ASN A 68 8.15 -10.71 -2.75
N TRP A 69 7.82 -9.73 -1.91
CA TRP A 69 8.47 -9.52 -0.63
C TRP A 69 7.59 -8.72 0.32
N GLU A 70 7.92 -8.81 1.61
CA GLU A 70 7.28 -8.10 2.71
C GLU A 70 8.33 -7.57 3.69
N LYS A 71 8.09 -6.38 4.24
CA LYS A 71 8.91 -5.72 5.27
C LYS A 71 8.04 -5.08 6.33
N GLU A 72 8.40 -5.28 7.58
CA GLU A 72 7.79 -4.61 8.71
C GLU A 72 8.71 -3.50 9.22
N ILE A 73 8.12 -2.33 9.47
CA ILE A 73 8.78 -1.17 10.03
C ILE A 73 8.27 -1.00 11.46
N ILE A 74 9.20 -1.11 12.40
CA ILE A 74 8.95 -0.92 13.83
C ILE A 74 9.85 0.22 14.29
N TYR A 75 9.25 1.36 14.60
CA TYR A 75 9.98 2.51 15.13
C TYR A 75 9.27 3.08 16.37
N LYS A 76 9.87 2.89 17.55
CA LYS A 76 9.25 3.23 18.86
C LYS A 76 7.89 2.53 19.07
N ASN A 77 6.89 3.26 19.59
CA ASN A 77 5.64 2.71 20.13
C ASN A 77 4.50 2.71 19.12
N ASN A 78 4.22 3.86 18.49
CA ASN A 78 3.09 3.99 17.56
C ASN A 78 3.57 4.45 16.19
N ASN A 79 3.52 3.58 15.17
CA ASN A 79 3.87 3.95 13.80
C ASN A 79 2.63 4.05 12.93
N THR A 80 2.55 5.13 12.16
CA THR A 80 1.45 5.35 11.21
C THR A 80 2.03 5.79 9.88
N ALA A 81 1.90 4.94 8.86
CA ALA A 81 2.15 5.35 7.49
C ALA A 81 1.16 6.46 7.10
N LYS A 82 1.68 7.51 6.46
CA LYS A 82 0.91 8.66 5.98
C LYS A 82 0.83 8.70 4.46
N ASN A 83 1.93 8.37 3.81
CA ASN A 83 2.03 8.44 2.36
C ASN A 83 2.99 7.35 1.86
N VAL A 84 2.75 6.89 0.64
CA VAL A 84 3.68 6.03 -0.09
C VAL A 84 3.77 6.55 -1.51
N ASN A 85 4.99 6.69 -2.00
CA ASN A 85 5.27 7.08 -3.38
C ASN A 85 6.32 6.14 -3.95
N VAL A 86 6.19 5.81 -5.24
CA VAL A 86 7.21 5.05 -5.97
C VAL A 86 7.77 5.94 -7.06
N GLU A 87 9.04 6.32 -6.95
CA GLU A 87 9.73 7.23 -7.85
C GLU A 87 11.16 6.78 -8.06
N ASN A 88 11.69 6.89 -9.29
CA ASN A 88 13.09 6.55 -9.60
C ASN A 88 13.54 5.14 -9.12
N LYS A 89 12.65 4.15 -9.19
CA LYS A 89 12.87 2.77 -8.69
C LYS A 89 13.08 2.67 -7.17
N GLU A 90 12.57 3.65 -6.44
CA GLU A 90 12.56 3.69 -4.99
C GLU A 90 11.13 3.80 -4.48
N ILE A 91 10.88 3.15 -3.34
CA ILE A 91 9.62 3.19 -2.60
C ILE A 91 9.88 4.07 -1.39
N LYS A 92 9.24 5.23 -1.35
CA LYS A 92 9.34 6.21 -0.26
C LYS A 92 8.08 6.15 0.56
N ILE A 93 8.22 6.00 1.88
CA ILE A 93 7.10 5.90 2.81
C ILE A 93 7.30 6.97 3.87
N ASP A 94 6.38 7.91 3.92
CA ASP A 94 6.31 8.89 4.99
C ASP A 94 5.51 8.30 6.13
N PHE A 95 6.01 8.43 7.36
CA PHE A 95 5.36 7.93 8.56
C PHE A 95 5.41 8.93 9.71
N ILE A 96 4.47 8.79 10.64
CA ILE A 96 4.54 9.42 11.96
C ILE A 96 4.85 8.32 12.97
N SER A 97 5.79 8.60 13.87
CA SER A 97 6.04 7.77 15.04
C SER A 97 5.74 8.56 16.31
N SER A 98 4.98 7.97 17.23
CA SER A 98 4.76 8.53 18.57
C SER A 98 5.37 7.67 19.67
N ASP A 99 5.81 8.31 20.74
CA ASP A 99 6.16 7.61 21.99
C ASP A 99 4.93 7.41 22.90
N ALA A 100 5.15 6.81 24.07
CA ALA A 100 4.09 6.55 25.06
C ALA A 100 3.50 7.83 25.68
N SER A 101 4.21 8.96 25.59
CA SER A 101 3.73 10.25 26.07
C SER A 101 2.89 10.99 25.03
N GLY A 102 2.79 10.46 23.79
CA GLY A 102 2.09 11.08 22.68
C GLY A 102 2.92 12.10 21.92
N TYR A 103 4.24 12.19 22.17
CA TYR A 103 5.13 13.02 21.37
C TYR A 103 5.35 12.38 20.01
N GLU A 104 5.02 13.11 18.94
CA GLU A 104 5.09 12.66 17.54
C GLU A 104 6.33 13.20 16.83
N VAL A 105 6.96 12.36 16.02
CA VAL A 105 8.02 12.71 15.07
C VAL A 105 7.64 12.25 13.67
N ASN A 106 8.09 12.97 12.65
CA ASN A 106 7.87 12.57 11.27
C ASN A 106 9.10 11.82 10.77
N GLY A 107 8.90 10.78 9.98
CA GLY A 107 9.98 10.04 9.37
C GLY A 107 9.71 9.68 7.92
N GLU A 108 10.78 9.39 7.21
CA GLU A 108 10.77 8.86 5.86
C GLU A 108 11.60 7.58 5.85
N ILE A 109 11.09 6.54 5.21
CA ILE A 109 11.85 5.32 4.91
C ILE A 109 11.82 5.02 3.42
N ILE A 110 12.99 4.66 2.89
CA ILE A 110 13.19 4.41 1.47
C ILE A 110 13.67 2.98 1.28
N TYR A 111 12.95 2.22 0.47
CA TYR A 111 13.35 0.91 -0.03
C TYR A 111 13.61 0.96 -1.54
N ASP A 112 14.45 0.06 -2.07
CA ASP A 112 14.42 -0.22 -3.50
C ASP A 112 13.28 -1.19 -3.87
N LEU A 113 13.02 -1.39 -5.17
CA LEU A 113 11.98 -2.31 -5.66
C LEU A 113 12.19 -3.78 -5.25
N THR A 114 13.38 -4.15 -4.77
CA THR A 114 13.67 -5.50 -4.26
C THR A 114 13.49 -5.63 -2.74
N GLY A 115 13.07 -4.55 -2.08
CA GLY A 115 12.81 -4.51 -0.65
C GLY A 115 14.06 -4.29 0.20
N ASN A 116 15.20 -3.88 -0.39
CA ASN A 116 16.38 -3.52 0.40
C ASN A 116 16.23 -2.09 0.92
N LEU A 117 16.54 -1.91 2.21
CA LEU A 117 16.54 -0.60 2.83
C LEU A 117 17.65 0.28 2.24
N LYS A 118 17.28 1.50 1.83
CA LYS A 118 18.22 2.52 1.34
C LYS A 118 18.48 3.60 2.37
N LYS A 119 17.43 4.10 3.02
CA LYS A 119 17.50 5.22 3.95
C LYS A 119 16.38 5.16 4.98
N ILE A 120 16.67 5.62 6.19
CA ILE A 120 15.69 6.02 7.20
C ILE A 120 16.07 7.43 7.66
N ASP A 121 15.13 8.34 7.69
CA ASP A 121 15.27 9.70 8.21
C ASP A 121 14.16 10.00 9.21
N VAL A 122 14.48 10.68 10.31
CA VAL A 122 13.52 10.99 11.37
C VAL A 122 13.80 12.41 11.88
N ASN A 123 12.78 13.27 11.79
CA ASN A 123 12.83 14.70 12.13
C ASN A 123 11.91 15.03 13.31
#